data_AF-A0A948AYN1-F1
#
_entry.id   AF-A0A948AYN1-F1
#
_cell.length_a   1.000
_cell.length_b   1.000
_cell.length_c   1.000
_cell.angle_alpha   90.00
_cell.angle_beta   90.00
_cell.angle_gamma   90.00
#
_symmetry.space_group_name_H-M   'P 1'
#
loop_
_entity.id
_entity.type
_entity.pdbx_description
1 polymer ?
#
loop_
_entity_poly.entity_id
_entity_poly.type
_entity_poly.pdbx_seq_one_letter_code
_entity_poly.pdbx_strand_id
1 'polypeptide(L)'
;MSKRMSWLALIYWVIFGIFLYSDLYLSRPNVGLLIKALFPLACLANLFGLVMALSLWKVRRREAAGLLLLNGPPLAAVAYGIWWLFFGLKI
;
A
#
# COMPACT_ATOMS: atom_id res chain seq x y z
N MET A 1 -4.16 3.67 -15.09
CA MET A 1 -2.98 3.24 -14.29
C MET A 1 -2.18 2.21 -15.06
N SER A 2 -0.93 2.49 -15.42
CA SER A 2 -0.05 1.48 -16.04
C SER A 2 0.33 0.42 -15.01
N LYS A 3 0.41 -0.87 -15.38
CA LYS A 3 0.89 -1.97 -14.49
C LYS A 3 2.20 -1.62 -13.77
N ARG A 4 3.02 -0.76 -14.39
CA ARG A 4 4.29 -0.26 -13.82
C ARG A 4 4.09 0.51 -12.51
N MET A 5 3.05 1.34 -12.41
CA MET A 5 2.78 2.11 -11.18
C MET A 5 2.35 1.19 -10.03
N SER A 6 1.54 0.17 -10.29
CA SER A 6 1.15 -0.82 -9.28
C SER A 6 2.37 -1.61 -8.75
N TRP A 7 3.31 -1.94 -9.63
CA TRP A 7 4.58 -2.58 -9.24
C TRP A 7 5.47 -1.67 -8.39
N LEU A 8 5.62 -0.40 -8.79
CA LEU A 8 6.38 0.59 -8.02
C LEU A 8 5.77 0.78 -6.62
N ALA A 9 4.45 0.84 -6.53
CA ALA A 9 3.75 0.93 -5.26
C ALA A 9 4.01 -0.32 -4.39
N LEU A 10 3.95 -1.52 -4.96
CA LEU A 10 4.24 -2.75 -4.24
C LEU A 10 5.69 -2.79 -3.72
N ILE A 11 6.66 -2.37 -4.53
CA ILE A 11 8.07 -2.26 -4.12
C ILE A 11 8.20 -1.26 -2.96
N TYR A 12 7.54 -0.10 -3.04
CA TYR A 12 7.51 0.86 -1.95
C TYR A 12 6.98 0.23 -0.65
N TRP A 13 5.89 -0.54 -0.71
CA TRP A 13 5.31 -1.21 0.46
C TRP A 13 6.25 -2.26 1.09
N VAL A 14 7.01 -2.99 0.27
CA VAL A 14 8.03 -3.92 0.75
C VAL A 14 9.16 -3.16 1.46
N ILE A 15 9.66 -2.07 0.86
CA ILE A 15 10.70 -1.23 1.45
C ILE A 15 10.21 -0.62 2.77
N PHE A 16 8.98 -0.09 2.78
CA PHE A 16 8.34 0.46 3.97
C PHE A 16 8.24 -0.59 5.08
N GLY A 17 7.82 -1.82 4.74
CA GLY A 17 7.74 -2.94 5.67
C GLY A 17 9.10 -3.29 6.28
N ILE A 18 10.14 -3.41 5.46
CA ILE A 18 11.52 -3.67 5.95
C ILE A 18 11.98 -2.54 6.88
N PHE A 19 11.72 -1.28 6.52
CA PHE A 19 12.05 -0.13 7.36
C PHE A 19 11.34 -0.16 8.72
N LEU A 20 10.09 -0.62 8.75
CA LEU A 20 9.30 -0.73 9.95
C LEU A 20 9.79 -1.89 10.85
N TYR A 21 10.03 -3.07 10.28
CA TYR A 21 10.38 -4.29 11.03
C TYR A 21 11.85 -4.37 11.46
N SER A 22 12.76 -3.74 10.72
CA SER A 22 14.20 -3.76 11.02
C SER A 22 14.67 -2.53 11.80
N ASP A 23 13.74 -1.72 12.32
CA ASP A 23 14.01 -0.47 13.03
C ASP A 23 15.01 0.48 12.31
N LEU A 24 15.09 0.38 10.98
CA LEU A 24 16.03 1.15 10.15
C LEU A 24 15.75 2.65 10.23
N TYR A 25 14.56 3.06 10.68
CA TYR A 25 14.24 4.44 10.97
C TYR A 25 15.13 5.04 12.09
N LEU A 26 15.64 4.22 13.02
CA LEU A 26 16.59 4.65 14.05
C LEU A 26 17.98 4.90 13.46
N SER A 27 18.43 4.02 12.56
CA SER A 27 19.75 4.10 11.93
C SER A 27 19.81 5.14 10.80
N ARG A 28 18.69 5.42 10.13
CA ARG A 28 18.60 6.38 9.01
C ARG A 28 17.31 7.22 9.10
N PRO A 29 17.25 8.20 10.03
CA PRO A 29 16.03 8.96 10.29
C PRO A 29 15.56 9.78 9.07
N ASN A 30 16.48 10.37 8.31
CA ASN A 30 16.14 11.15 7.11
C ASN A 30 15.47 10.30 6.02
N VAL A 31 15.95 9.06 5.84
CA VAL A 31 15.37 8.12 4.86
C VAL A 31 14.01 7.63 5.34
N GLY A 32 13.87 7.37 6.65
CA GLY A 32 12.59 7.03 7.26
C GLY A 32 11.54 8.13 7.11
N LEU A 33 11.92 9.41 7.26
CA LEU A 33 11.03 10.56 7.04
C LEU A 33 10.57 10.67 5.58
N LEU A 34 11.49 10.50 4.62
CA LEU A 34 11.14 10.49 3.20
C LEU A 34 10.16 9.37 2.86
N ILE A 35 10.44 8.15 3.35
CA ILE A 35 9.57 6.99 3.15
C ILE A 35 8.18 7.23 3.75
N LYS A 36 8.11 7.81 4.96
CA LYS A 36 6.83 8.20 5.59
C LYS A 36 6.09 9.28 4.80
N ALA A 37 6.78 10.28 4.26
CA ALA A 37 6.15 11.33 3.46
C ALA A 37 5.52 10.78 2.16
N LEU A 38 6.09 9.71 1.60
CA LEU A 38 5.56 9.03 0.41
C LEU A 38 4.36 8.11 0.71
N PHE A 39 4.09 7.80 1.97
CA PHE A 39 3.01 6.91 2.41
C PHE A 39 1.61 7.32 1.90
N PRO A 40 1.14 8.56 2.11
CA PRO A 40 -0.18 8.98 1.62
C PRO A 40 -0.27 8.88 0.09
N LEU A 41 0.83 9.16 -0.61
CA LEU A 41 0.89 9.08 -2.08
C LEU A 41 0.78 7.62 -2.56
N ALA A 42 1.46 6.70 -1.90
CA ALA A 42 1.37 5.27 -2.17
C ALA A 42 -0.02 4.71 -1.86
N CYS A 43 -0.66 5.12 -0.76
CA CYS A 43 -2.04 4.77 -0.45
C CYS A 43 -3.01 5.25 -1.55
N LEU A 44 -2.90 6.51 -2.00
CA LEU A 44 -3.74 7.05 -3.07
C LEU A 44 -3.53 6.30 -4.39
N ALA A 45 -2.28 5.96 -4.73
CA ALA A 45 -1.97 5.15 -5.90
C ALA A 45 -2.65 3.77 -5.83
N ASN A 46 -2.52 3.05 -4.72
CA ASN A 46 -3.19 1.77 -4.52
C ASN A 46 -4.73 1.92 -4.60
N LEU A 47 -5.29 2.98 -4.04
CA LEU A 47 -6.75 3.24 -4.06
C LEU A 47 -7.25 3.42 -5.50
N PHE A 48 -6.55 4.23 -6.29
CA PHE A 48 -6.82 4.39 -7.72
C PHE A 48 -6.69 3.08 -8.50
N GLY A 49 -5.67 2.28 -8.19
CA GLY A 49 -5.48 0.95 -8.78
C GLY A 49 -6.65 0.01 -8.49
N LEU A 50 -7.18 0.07 -7.27
CA LEU A 50 -8.30 -0.75 -6.82
C LEU A 50 -9.63 -0.30 -7.46
N VAL A 51 -9.89 1.01 -7.52
CA VAL A 51 -11.06 1.57 -8.23
C VAL A 51 -11.03 1.18 -9.70
N MET A 52 -9.89 1.32 -10.38
CA MET A 52 -9.74 0.85 -11.77
C MET A 52 -10.03 -0.64 -11.90
N ALA A 53 -9.55 -1.47 -10.97
CA ALA A 53 -9.76 -2.90 -11.01
C ALA A 53 -11.26 -3.25 -10.90
N LEU A 54 -11.98 -2.59 -9.99
CA LEU A 54 -13.43 -2.77 -9.84
C LEU A 54 -14.20 -2.32 -11.07
N SER A 55 -13.82 -1.17 -11.67
CA SER A 55 -14.44 -0.68 -12.91
C SER A 55 -14.21 -1.63 -14.10
N LEU A 56 -13.04 -2.27 -14.16
CA LEU A 56 -12.70 -3.24 -15.20
C LEU A 56 -13.22 -4.66 -14.91
N TRP A 57 -13.78 -4.92 -13.73
CA TRP A 57 -14.17 -6.26 -13.30
C TRP A 57 -15.17 -6.93 -14.24
N LYS A 58 -16.13 -6.16 -14.77
CA LYS A 58 -17.16 -6.69 -15.68
C LYS A 58 -16.66 -6.94 -17.09
N VAL A 59 -15.59 -6.26 -17.52
CA VAL A 59 -15.11 -6.27 -18.93
C VAL A 59 -13.86 -7.14 -19.09
N ARG A 60 -12.93 -7.09 -18.13
CA ARG A 60 -11.62 -7.76 -18.19
C ARG A 60 -11.23 -8.36 -16.84
N ARG A 61 -11.94 -9.41 -16.42
CA ARG A 61 -11.75 -10.07 -15.12
C ARG A 61 -10.30 -10.46 -14.81
N ARG A 62 -9.54 -11.01 -15.77
CA ARG A 62 -8.13 -11.41 -15.53
C ARG A 62 -7.23 -10.20 -15.23
N GLU A 63 -7.41 -9.09 -15.96
CA GLU A 63 -6.63 -7.87 -15.73
C GLU A 63 -7.05 -7.18 -14.43
N ALA A 64 -8.36 -7.15 -14.14
CA ALA A 64 -8.92 -6.64 -12.91
C ALA A 64 -8.43 -7.44 -11.68
N ALA A 65 -8.42 -8.77 -11.76
CA ALA A 65 -7.90 -9.64 -10.69
C ALA A 65 -6.41 -9.38 -10.43
N GLY A 66 -5.60 -9.21 -11.49
CA GLY A 66 -4.19 -8.84 -11.35
C GLY A 66 -4.01 -7.50 -10.64
N LEU A 67 -4.81 -6.48 -10.98
CA LEU A 67 -4.77 -5.18 -10.32
C LEU A 67 -5.24 -5.25 -8.85
N LEU A 68 -6.25 -6.07 -8.54
CA LEU A 68 -6.70 -6.30 -7.17
C LEU A 68 -5.62 -6.98 -6.33
N LEU A 69 -4.94 -7.99 -6.87
CA LEU A 69 -3.85 -8.68 -6.17
C LEU A 69 -2.66 -7.76 -5.89
N LEU A 70 -2.33 -6.87 -6.83
CA LEU A 70 -1.23 -5.92 -6.68
C LEU A 70 -1.55 -4.80 -5.69
N ASN A 71 -2.79 -4.30 -5.68
CA ASN A 71 -3.13 -3.09 -4.92
C ASN A 71 -3.90 -3.36 -3.62
N GLY A 72 -4.55 -4.52 -3.51
CA GLY A 72 -5.41 -4.91 -2.39
C GLY A 72 -4.64 -5.20 -1.10
N PRO A 73 -3.64 -6.09 -1.08
CA PRO A 73 -2.93 -6.47 0.15
C PRO A 73 -2.30 -5.28 0.90
N PRO A 74 -1.64 -4.31 0.23
CA PRO A 74 -1.12 -3.14 0.93
C PRO A 74 -2.21 -2.26 1.54
N LEU A 75 -3.32 -2.05 0.82
CA LEU A 75 -4.48 -1.31 1.34
C LEU A 75 -5.13 -2.03 2.53
N ALA A 76 -5.24 -3.35 2.47
CA ALA A 76 -5.77 -4.15 3.56
C ALA A 76 -4.88 -4.05 4.82
N ALA A 77 -3.56 -4.07 4.64
CA ALA A 77 -2.61 -3.88 5.75
C ALA A 77 -2.73 -2.49 6.38
N VAL A 78 -2.88 -1.43 5.57
CA VAL A 78 -3.12 -0.07 6.07
C VAL A 78 -4.45 0.03 6.81
N ALA A 79 -5.53 -0.50 6.23
CA ALA A 79 -6.84 -0.50 6.86
C ALA A 79 -6.84 -1.28 8.18
N TYR A 80 -6.16 -2.42 8.23
CA TYR A 80 -5.95 -3.19 9.46
C TYR A 80 -5.14 -2.39 10.49
N GLY A 81 -4.07 -1.73 10.08
CA GLY A 81 -3.28 -0.87 10.96
C GLY A 81 -4.08 0.28 11.56
N ILE A 82 -4.91 0.95 10.76
CA ILE A 82 -5.83 2.00 11.23
C ILE A 82 -6.85 1.39 12.19
N TRP A 83 -7.48 0.28 11.83
CA TRP A 83 -8.44 -0.39 12.69
C TRP A 83 -7.83 -0.78 14.04
N TRP A 84 -6.63 -1.34 14.03
CA TRP A 84 -5.90 -1.69 15.25
C TRP A 84 -5.59 -0.46 16.11
N LEU A 85 -5.17 0.66 15.51
CA LEU A 85 -4.87 1.91 16.22
C LEU A 85 -6.09 2.49 16.95
N PHE A 86 -7.27 2.46 16.32
CA PHE A 86 -8.48 3.11 16.85
C PHE A 86 -9.40 2.16 17.64
N PHE A 87 -9.40 0.86 17.33
CA PHE A 87 -10.32 -0.12 17.91
C PHE A 87 -9.64 -1.32 18.57
N GLY A 88 -8.33 -1.49 18.38
CA GLY A 88 -7.54 -2.59 18.96
C GLY A 88 -7.10 -2.34 20.40
N LEU A 89 -7.02 -1.07 20.83
CA LEU A 89 -6.84 -0.70 22.23
C LEU A 89 -8.19 -0.75 22.95
N LYS A 90 -8.54 -1.92 23.49
CA LYS A 90 -9.49 -1.96 24.62
C LYS A 90 -8.80 -1.28 25.80
N ILE A 91 -9.15 -0.02 26.04
CA ILE A 91 -8.98 0.63 27.35
C ILE A 91 -10.02 0.04 28.30
#